data_AF-A0A5J4V9X3-F1
#
_entry.id   AF-A0A5J4V9X3-F1
#
_cell.length_a   1.000
_cell.length_b   1.000
_cell.length_c   1.000
_cell.angle_alpha   90.00
_cell.angle_beta   90.00
_cell.angle_gamma   90.00
#
_symmetry.space_group_name_H-M   'P 1'
#
loop_
_entity.id
_entity.type
_entity.pdbx_description
1 polymer ?
#
loop_
_entity_poly.entity_id
_entity_poly.type
_entity_poly.pdbx_seq_one_letter_code
_entity_poly.pdbx_strand_id
1 'polypeptide(L)'
;IPSQRPSVQSLLESNIMQLVSVIEKSNEQKESQQSNEQLNKENNELKTKVQLLVIEKEKEKQENIKALSEKDKTIALKEQEKQKAQSERDQEKRRADTEHAEVIRLTAEITRLNKSLLSVPSSLSTITYQSIIPDPDHTIQQDNKIIRTNKGSRSTVAFNPAITSGIVRFGGFLEKHPDNRFRFGIADSSAVFGSDEGPWEGGNYKKTVSYYKDGDLTHIGDFIKGNSPIEENKTVAMEVNMNIRPRTLTFFYDNQEQPVSVTDIPSSIRFFIYLLDNNSSFTVTQFSNVQHSSAKGGIKGQRIVEWGKEWKK
;
A
#
# COMPACT_ATOMS: atom_id res chain seq x y z
N ILE A 1 102.15 -102.47 43.93
CA ILE A 1 100.83 -101.83 43.77
C ILE A 1 100.02 -102.71 42.82
N PRO A 2 98.85 -103.23 43.23
CA PRO A 2 98.04 -104.07 42.37
C PRO A 2 97.29 -103.20 41.35
N SER A 3 97.23 -103.64 40.10
CA SER A 3 96.31 -103.13 39.08
C SER A 3 95.46 -104.32 38.64
N GLN A 4 94.31 -104.49 39.30
CA GLN A 4 93.30 -105.46 38.87
C GLN A 4 92.63 -104.91 37.60
N ARG A 5 92.70 -105.68 36.52
CA ARG A 5 91.99 -105.39 35.26
C ARG A 5 90.47 -105.41 35.50
N PRO A 6 89.72 -104.44 34.95
CA PRO A 6 88.26 -104.42 35.04
C PRO A 6 87.63 -105.64 34.34
N SER A 7 86.49 -106.12 34.84
CA SER A 7 85.75 -107.23 34.26
C SER A 7 85.00 -106.80 32.98
N VAL A 8 84.74 -107.74 32.07
CA VAL A 8 84.02 -107.50 30.81
C VAL A 8 82.65 -106.83 31.04
N GLN A 9 81.99 -107.14 32.16
CA GLN A 9 80.71 -106.53 32.55
C GLN A 9 80.85 -105.03 32.86
N SER A 10 81.93 -104.61 33.53
CA SER A 10 82.21 -103.19 33.82
C SER A 10 82.52 -102.35 32.57
N LEU A 11 83.15 -102.97 31.55
CA LEU A 11 83.37 -102.33 30.25
C LEU A 11 82.08 -102.18 29.45
N LEU A 12 81.19 -103.18 29.51
CA LEU A 12 79.92 -103.13 28.78
C LEU A 12 78.97 -102.09 29.37
N GLU A 13 78.86 -102.02 30.71
CA GLU A 13 78.08 -100.99 31.40
C GLU A 13 78.62 -99.58 31.13
N SER A 14 79.94 -99.40 31.10
CA SER A 14 80.57 -98.11 30.76
C SER A 14 80.26 -97.68 29.32
N ASN A 15 80.31 -98.60 28.37
CA ASN A 15 79.99 -98.32 26.97
C ASN A 15 78.50 -98.02 26.77
N ILE A 16 77.61 -98.74 27.47
CA ILE A 16 76.16 -98.47 27.44
C ILE A 16 75.85 -97.11 28.06
N MET A 17 76.45 -96.77 29.20
CA MET A 17 76.28 -95.44 29.82
C MET A 17 76.79 -94.31 28.91
N GLN A 18 77.93 -94.50 28.23
CA GLN A 18 78.42 -93.51 27.26
C GLN A 18 77.45 -93.36 26.07
N LEU A 19 76.87 -94.46 25.57
CA LEU A 19 75.91 -94.42 24.48
C LEU A 19 74.61 -93.71 24.89
N VAL A 20 74.10 -94.00 26.08
CA VAL A 20 72.89 -93.34 26.65
C VAL A 20 73.15 -91.84 26.83
N SER A 21 74.29 -91.46 27.40
CA SER A 21 74.66 -90.04 27.56
C SER A 21 74.77 -89.30 26.22
N VAL A 22 75.27 -89.95 25.17
CA VAL A 22 75.35 -89.36 23.82
C VAL A 22 73.96 -89.23 23.20
N ILE A 23 73.07 -90.20 23.42
CA ILE A 23 71.67 -90.16 22.94
C ILE A 23 70.88 -89.05 23.66
N GLU A 24 71.02 -88.93 24.99
CA GLU A 24 70.39 -87.87 25.78
C GLU A 24 70.85 -86.48 25.32
N LYS A 25 72.16 -86.26 25.17
CA LYS A 25 72.69 -84.99 24.64
C LYS A 25 72.21 -84.69 23.21
N SER A 26 72.09 -85.72 22.36
CA SER A 26 71.58 -85.57 21.00
C SER A 26 70.09 -85.22 20.96
N ASN A 27 69.29 -85.82 21.87
CA ASN A 27 67.88 -85.49 22.02
C ASN A 27 67.68 -84.09 22.59
N GLU A 28 68.43 -83.70 23.62
CA GLU A 28 68.42 -82.34 24.18
C GLU A 28 68.82 -81.29 23.12
N GLN A 29 69.83 -81.58 22.28
CA GLN A 29 70.20 -80.71 21.16
C GLN A 29 69.09 -80.59 20.11
N LYS A 30 68.41 -81.70 19.77
CA LYS A 30 67.29 -81.68 18.82
C LYS A 30 66.09 -80.90 19.36
N GLU A 31 65.75 -81.08 20.63
CA GLU A 31 64.67 -80.32 21.29
C GLU A 31 65.00 -78.82 21.35
N SER A 32 66.26 -78.47 21.67
CA SER A 32 66.73 -77.09 21.64
C SER A 32 66.70 -76.48 20.24
N GLN A 33 67.07 -77.25 19.20
CA GLN A 33 66.99 -76.82 17.80
C GLN A 33 65.54 -76.59 17.36
N GLN A 34 64.62 -77.51 17.67
CA GLN A 34 63.19 -77.36 17.35
C GLN A 34 62.58 -76.16 18.07
N SER A 35 62.91 -75.95 19.35
CA SER A 35 62.46 -74.79 20.12
C SER A 35 62.98 -73.47 19.52
N ASN A 36 64.26 -73.42 19.12
CA ASN A 36 64.82 -72.25 18.45
C ASN A 36 64.19 -71.98 17.08
N GLU A 37 63.88 -73.01 16.29
CA GLU A 37 63.17 -72.86 15.02
C GLU A 37 61.75 -72.32 15.22
N GLN A 38 61.02 -72.82 16.23
CA GLN A 38 59.69 -72.34 16.57
C GLN A 38 59.71 -70.88 17.05
N LEU A 39 60.64 -70.53 17.95
CA LEU A 39 60.84 -69.15 18.40
C LEU A 39 61.18 -68.21 17.24
N ASN A 40 61.99 -68.66 16.28
CA ASN A 40 62.34 -67.85 15.12
C ASN A 40 61.14 -67.64 14.18
N LYS A 41 60.28 -68.65 14.04
CA LYS A 41 59.02 -68.54 13.29
C LYS A 41 58.06 -67.56 13.95
N GLU A 42 57.86 -67.66 15.26
CA GLU A 42 57.02 -66.74 16.03
C GLU A 42 57.56 -65.30 16.01
N ASN A 43 58.88 -65.12 16.13
CA ASN A 43 59.51 -63.80 16.02
C ASN A 43 59.30 -63.16 14.63
N ASN A 44 59.39 -63.95 13.56
CA ASN A 44 59.12 -63.45 12.21
C ASN A 44 57.65 -63.05 12.04
N GLU A 45 56.72 -63.86 12.57
CA GLU A 45 55.29 -63.54 12.54
C GLU A 45 54.95 -62.27 13.34
N LEU A 46 55.53 -62.14 14.54
CA LEU A 46 55.40 -60.94 15.37
C LEU A 46 55.97 -59.71 14.67
N LYS A 47 57.13 -59.83 14.01
CA LYS A 47 57.74 -58.75 13.24
C LYS A 47 56.83 -58.27 12.11
N THR A 48 56.18 -59.19 11.39
CA THR A 48 55.20 -58.84 10.35
C THR A 48 53.96 -58.16 10.95
N LYS A 49 53.41 -58.66 12.05
CA LYS A 49 52.25 -58.04 12.74
C LYS A 49 52.58 -56.62 13.23
N VAL A 50 53.76 -56.41 13.81
CA VAL A 50 54.22 -55.09 14.25
C VAL A 50 54.35 -54.13 13.06
N GLN A 51 54.91 -54.58 11.94
CA GLN A 51 54.97 -53.75 10.72
C GLN A 51 53.58 -53.35 10.21
N LEU A 52 52.63 -54.28 10.20
CA LEU A 52 51.25 -53.98 9.78
C LEU A 52 50.56 -52.97 10.70
N LEU A 53 50.71 -53.13 12.03
CA LEU A 53 50.15 -52.20 13.01
C LEU A 53 50.75 -50.78 12.88
N VAL A 54 52.04 -50.69 12.55
CA VAL A 54 52.70 -49.39 12.30
C VAL A 54 52.12 -48.72 11.06
N ILE A 55 51.90 -49.48 9.98
CA ILE A 55 51.28 -48.95 8.75
C ILE A 55 49.84 -48.49 9.00
N GLU A 56 49.06 -49.27 9.74
CA GLU A 56 47.67 -48.95 10.07
C GLU A 56 47.57 -47.68 10.93
N LYS A 57 48.43 -47.55 11.95
CA LYS A 57 48.51 -46.34 12.77
C LYS A 57 48.92 -45.10 11.98
N GLU A 58 49.86 -45.22 11.05
CA GLU A 58 50.27 -44.07 10.23
C GLU A 58 49.15 -43.66 9.26
N LYS A 59 48.41 -44.63 8.71
CA LYS A 59 47.23 -44.37 7.87
C LYS A 59 46.12 -43.68 8.65
N GLU A 60 45.79 -44.16 9.85
CA GLU A 60 44.78 -43.56 10.72
C GLU A 60 45.17 -42.13 11.13
N LYS A 61 46.44 -41.90 11.43
CA LYS A 61 46.97 -40.56 11.71
C LYS A 61 46.83 -39.63 10.51
N GLN A 62 47.10 -40.12 9.30
CA GLN A 62 46.97 -39.34 8.08
C GLN A 62 45.51 -39.00 7.75
N GLU A 63 44.58 -39.94 7.97
CA GLU A 63 43.14 -39.72 7.84
C GLU A 63 42.63 -38.68 8.86
N ASN A 64 43.07 -38.76 10.12
CA ASN A 64 42.74 -37.79 11.15
C ASN A 64 43.23 -36.37 10.82
N ILE A 65 44.45 -36.23 10.30
CA ILE A 65 44.99 -34.93 9.84
C ILE A 65 44.13 -34.36 8.70
N LYS A 66 43.73 -35.21 7.75
CA LYS A 66 42.89 -34.79 6.62
C LYS A 66 41.50 -34.34 7.08
N ALA A 67 40.86 -35.11 7.97
CA ALA A 67 39.55 -34.77 8.54
C ALA A 67 39.60 -33.45 9.34
N LEU A 68 40.68 -33.20 10.09
CA LEU A 68 40.87 -31.95 10.82
C LEU A 68 40.99 -30.76 9.86
N SER A 69 41.78 -30.91 8.78
CA SER A 69 41.92 -29.87 7.74
C SER A 69 40.60 -29.55 7.03
N GLU A 70 39.79 -30.57 6.72
CA GLU A 70 38.46 -30.37 6.10
C GLU A 70 37.48 -29.67 7.05
N LYS A 71 37.54 -29.99 8.35
CA LYS A 71 36.75 -29.33 9.39
C LYS A 71 37.13 -27.85 9.53
N ASP A 72 38.42 -27.53 9.54
CA ASP A 72 38.91 -26.15 9.63
C ASP A 72 38.48 -25.32 8.41
N LYS A 73 38.55 -25.90 7.20
CA LYS A 73 38.03 -25.24 5.98
C LYS A 73 36.53 -24.96 6.07
N THR A 74 35.77 -25.90 6.62
CA THR A 74 34.31 -25.75 6.78
C THR A 74 33.96 -24.66 7.79
N ILE A 75 34.72 -24.57 8.88
CA ILE A 75 34.55 -23.51 9.89
C ILE A 75 34.87 -22.13 9.29
N ALA A 76 35.98 -22.02 8.54
CA ALA A 76 36.35 -20.77 7.88
C ALA A 76 35.29 -20.29 6.88
N LEU A 77 34.73 -21.20 6.07
CA LEU A 77 33.64 -20.90 5.14
C LEU A 77 32.39 -20.39 5.87
N LYS A 78 31.97 -21.08 6.93
CA LYS A 78 30.79 -20.68 7.72
C LYS A 78 30.97 -19.31 8.37
N GLU A 79 32.16 -19.01 8.88
CA GLU A 79 32.45 -17.72 9.48
C GLU A 79 32.44 -16.59 8.43
N GLN A 80 32.96 -16.85 7.23
CA GLN A 80 32.90 -15.91 6.12
C GLN A 80 31.46 -15.66 5.65
N GLU A 81 30.63 -16.69 5.52
CA GLU A 81 29.21 -16.56 5.18
C GLU A 81 28.44 -15.77 6.23
N LYS A 82 28.71 -16.03 7.52
CA LYS A 82 28.09 -15.31 8.63
C LYS A 82 28.46 -13.82 8.62
N GLN A 83 29.71 -13.49 8.36
CA GLN A 83 30.15 -12.09 8.22
C GLN A 83 29.49 -11.40 7.03
N LYS A 84 29.37 -12.10 5.89
CA LYS A 84 28.70 -11.57 4.71
C LYS A 84 27.21 -11.31 4.97
N ALA A 85 26.51 -12.27 5.57
CA ALA A 85 25.09 -12.13 5.91
C ALA A 85 24.85 -10.99 6.93
N GLN A 86 25.76 -10.81 7.89
CA GLN A 86 25.68 -9.70 8.84
C GLN A 86 25.85 -8.34 8.15
N SER A 87 26.83 -8.23 7.23
CA SER A 87 27.06 -7.02 6.44
C SER A 87 25.86 -6.66 5.56
N GLU A 88 25.25 -7.64 4.89
CA GLU A 88 24.05 -7.44 4.07
C GLU A 88 22.86 -6.96 4.91
N ARG A 89 22.64 -7.56 6.09
CA ARG A 89 21.59 -7.14 7.02
C ARG A 89 21.80 -5.71 7.53
N ASP A 90 23.04 -5.34 7.86
CA ASP A 90 23.37 -3.98 8.31
C ASP A 90 23.21 -2.96 7.18
N GLN A 91 23.50 -3.33 5.93
CA GLN A 91 23.27 -2.49 4.78
C GLN A 91 21.78 -2.27 4.51
N GLU A 92 20.97 -3.34 4.60
CA GLU A 92 19.52 -3.27 4.41
C GLU A 92 18.85 -2.40 5.48
N LYS A 93 19.28 -2.54 6.75
CA LYS A 93 18.81 -1.69 7.84
C LYS A 93 19.09 -0.19 7.57
N ARG A 94 20.29 0.15 7.10
CA ARG A 94 20.63 1.55 6.75
C ARG A 94 19.78 2.10 5.58
N ARG A 95 19.43 1.25 4.61
CA ARG A 95 18.51 1.65 3.52
C ARG A 95 17.13 1.94 4.06
N ALA A 96 16.58 1.05 4.89
CA ALA A 96 15.28 1.25 5.53
C ALA A 96 15.24 2.52 6.40
N ASP A 97 16.30 2.79 7.18
CA ASP A 97 16.40 4.01 7.99
C ASP A 97 16.42 5.28 7.12
N THR A 98 17.09 5.23 5.96
CA THR A 98 17.15 6.34 5.00
C THR A 98 15.77 6.59 4.35
N GLU A 99 15.11 5.53 3.89
CA GLU A 99 13.76 5.59 3.31
C GLU A 99 12.75 6.13 4.33
N HIS A 100 12.82 5.66 5.58
CA HIS A 100 11.94 6.14 6.65
C HIS A 100 12.17 7.63 6.96
N ALA A 101 13.43 8.08 6.97
CA ALA A 101 13.74 9.50 7.15
C ALA A 101 13.19 10.35 5.99
N GLU A 102 13.25 9.86 4.76
CA GLU A 102 12.70 10.54 3.59
C GLU A 102 11.16 10.59 3.63
N VAL A 103 10.49 9.52 4.05
CA VAL A 103 9.04 9.50 4.27
C VAL A 103 8.62 10.52 5.31
N ILE A 104 9.32 10.63 6.43
CA ILE A 104 9.05 11.66 7.45
C ILE A 104 9.19 13.06 6.84
N ARG A 105 10.27 13.31 6.09
CA ARG A 105 10.53 14.61 5.44
C ARG A 105 9.40 14.98 4.47
N LEU A 106 9.05 14.07 3.58
CA LEU A 106 7.98 14.28 2.59
C LEU A 106 6.62 14.48 3.26
N THR A 107 6.33 13.75 4.33
CA THR A 107 5.08 13.90 5.11
C THR A 107 5.00 15.29 5.76
N ALA A 108 6.11 15.79 6.31
CA ALA A 108 6.17 17.14 6.87
C ALA A 108 5.99 18.22 5.79
N GLU A 109 6.58 18.01 4.60
CA GLU A 109 6.45 18.92 3.46
C GLU A 109 5.01 18.95 2.92
N ILE A 110 4.36 17.79 2.75
CA ILE A 110 2.93 17.69 2.39
C ILE A 110 2.07 18.42 3.42
N THR A 111 2.33 18.22 4.72
CA THR A 111 1.57 18.89 5.79
C THR A 111 1.73 20.41 5.72
N ARG A 112 2.95 20.88 5.45
CA ARG A 112 3.24 22.31 5.29
C ARG A 112 2.54 22.91 4.07
N LEU A 113 2.57 22.21 2.93
CA LEU A 113 1.87 22.63 1.71
C LEU A 113 0.36 22.68 1.93
N ASN A 114 -0.23 21.66 2.58
CA ASN A 114 -1.65 21.65 2.94
C ASN A 114 -2.02 22.82 3.87
N LYS A 115 -1.17 23.16 4.85
CA LYS A 115 -1.41 24.32 5.72
C LYS A 115 -1.32 25.64 4.95
N SER A 116 -0.40 25.74 3.99
CA SER A 116 -0.27 26.91 3.11
C SER A 116 -1.47 27.05 2.14
N LEU A 117 -2.07 25.95 1.71
CA LEU A 117 -3.29 25.93 0.91
C LEU A 117 -4.50 26.43 1.73
N LEU A 118 -4.55 26.13 3.03
CA LEU A 118 -5.59 26.61 3.94
C LEU A 118 -5.39 28.06 4.41
N SER A 119 -4.20 28.64 4.24
CA SER A 119 -3.88 30.00 4.68
C SER A 119 -4.14 31.08 3.63
N VAL A 120 -4.73 30.75 2.48
CA VAL A 120 -5.26 31.79 1.59
C VAL A 120 -6.41 32.48 2.33
N PRO A 121 -6.35 33.82 2.55
CA PRO A 121 -7.45 34.54 3.16
C PRO A 121 -8.74 34.24 2.39
N SER A 122 -9.80 33.81 3.08
CA SER A 122 -11.12 33.55 2.47
C SER A 122 -11.65 34.74 1.68
N SER A 123 -11.18 35.95 1.99
CA SER A 123 -11.51 37.18 1.27
C SER A 123 -10.89 37.29 -0.13
N LEU A 124 -9.76 36.64 -0.43
CA LEU A 124 -9.15 36.67 -1.77
C LEU A 124 -9.82 35.71 -2.76
N SER A 125 -10.50 34.68 -2.25
CA SER A 125 -11.28 33.75 -3.08
C SER A 125 -12.75 34.12 -3.18
N THR A 126 -13.29 34.95 -2.28
CA THR A 126 -14.71 35.32 -2.29
C THR A 126 -15.05 36.19 -3.50
N ILE A 127 -16.10 35.80 -4.22
CA ILE A 127 -16.67 36.56 -5.32
C ILE A 127 -17.80 37.42 -4.75
N THR A 128 -17.65 38.74 -4.82
CA THR A 128 -18.76 39.65 -4.54
C THR A 128 -19.88 39.37 -5.54
N TYR A 129 -21.10 39.21 -5.04
CA TYR A 129 -22.24 38.88 -5.87
C TYR A 129 -23.38 39.87 -5.72
N GLN A 130 -24.21 39.92 -6.76
CA GLN A 130 -25.46 40.65 -6.77
C GLN A 130 -26.56 39.69 -7.21
N SER A 131 -27.66 39.64 -6.45
CA SER A 131 -28.85 38.91 -6.87
C SER A 131 -29.56 39.65 -8.00
N ILE A 132 -30.04 38.90 -8.97
CA ILE A 132 -30.93 39.38 -10.04
C ILE A 132 -32.32 38.93 -9.64
N ILE A 133 -33.01 39.80 -8.91
CA ILE A 133 -34.38 39.60 -8.45
C ILE A 133 -35.32 40.14 -9.54
N PRO A 134 -36.16 39.29 -10.16
CA PRO A 134 -37.07 39.74 -11.22
C PRO A 134 -38.12 40.74 -10.71
N ASP A 135 -38.58 40.55 -9.47
CA ASP A 135 -39.62 41.36 -8.84
C ASP A 135 -39.34 41.53 -7.33
N PRO A 136 -39.02 42.76 -6.89
CA PRO A 136 -38.68 43.03 -5.49
C PRO A 136 -39.87 42.92 -4.54
N ASP A 137 -41.12 42.90 -5.05
CA ASP A 137 -42.30 42.63 -4.23
C ASP A 137 -42.44 41.13 -3.93
N HIS A 138 -41.99 40.25 -4.83
CA HIS A 138 -42.11 38.80 -4.71
C HIS A 138 -40.92 38.16 -3.99
N THR A 139 -39.73 38.74 -4.11
CA THR A 139 -38.52 38.26 -3.45
C THR A 139 -37.66 39.42 -2.98
N ILE A 140 -37.16 39.32 -1.76
CA ILE A 140 -36.26 40.32 -1.18
C ILE A 140 -34.93 39.67 -0.81
N GLN A 141 -33.88 40.50 -0.78
CA GLN A 141 -32.58 40.13 -0.24
C GLN A 141 -32.35 40.87 1.09
N GLN A 142 -31.95 40.13 2.11
CA GLN A 142 -31.48 40.64 3.40
C GLN A 142 -30.08 40.07 3.64
N ASP A 143 -29.05 40.91 3.49
CA ASP A 143 -27.65 40.49 3.50
C ASP A 143 -27.38 39.34 2.51
N ASN A 144 -27.00 38.17 3.00
CA ASN A 144 -26.75 36.97 2.20
C ASN A 144 -27.97 36.05 2.06
N LYS A 145 -29.13 36.47 2.56
CA LYS A 145 -30.37 35.69 2.56
C LYS A 145 -31.34 36.19 1.50
N ILE A 146 -31.80 35.29 0.64
CA ILE A 146 -32.85 35.54 -0.34
C ILE A 146 -34.15 34.95 0.19
N ILE A 147 -35.20 35.75 0.26
CA ILE A 147 -36.46 35.40 0.92
C ILE A 147 -37.61 35.60 -0.07
N ARG A 148 -38.37 34.54 -0.33
CA ARG A 148 -39.65 34.66 -1.05
C ARG A 148 -40.67 35.31 -0.13
N THR A 149 -41.31 36.37 -0.58
CA THR A 149 -42.37 37.02 0.18
C THR A 149 -43.67 36.23 0.07
N ASN A 150 -44.76 36.79 0.62
CA ASN A 150 -46.11 36.27 0.45
C ASN A 150 -46.82 36.83 -0.81
N LYS A 151 -46.14 37.67 -1.60
CA LYS A 151 -46.63 38.15 -2.90
C LYS A 151 -46.08 37.26 -4.02
N GLY A 152 -46.82 37.18 -5.13
CA GLY A 152 -46.49 36.29 -6.23
C GLY A 152 -46.70 34.82 -5.91
N SER A 153 -46.28 33.94 -6.82
CA SER A 153 -46.41 32.48 -6.76
C SER A 153 -45.06 31.77 -6.59
N ARG A 154 -43.99 32.28 -7.20
CA ARG A 154 -42.64 31.67 -7.19
C ARG A 154 -41.59 32.68 -7.61
N SER A 155 -40.32 32.36 -7.39
CA SER A 155 -39.23 33.22 -7.87
C SER A 155 -37.98 32.42 -8.22
N THR A 156 -37.43 32.69 -9.41
CA THR A 156 -36.09 32.24 -9.81
C THR A 156 -35.12 33.41 -9.72
N VAL A 157 -34.11 33.30 -8.87
CA VAL A 157 -33.11 34.37 -8.65
C VAL A 157 -31.77 33.90 -9.18
N ALA A 158 -31.21 34.64 -10.14
CA ALA A 158 -29.87 34.42 -10.67
C ALA A 158 -28.85 35.28 -9.92
N PHE A 159 -27.56 34.93 -10.01
CA PHE A 159 -26.50 35.69 -9.36
C PHE A 159 -25.48 36.22 -10.38
N ASN A 160 -25.09 37.49 -10.20
CA ASN A 160 -23.92 38.12 -10.83
C ASN A 160 -22.68 37.89 -9.97
N PRO A 161 -21.47 37.85 -10.55
CA PRO A 161 -21.20 37.94 -11.99
C PRO A 161 -21.53 36.62 -12.71
N ALA A 162 -21.69 36.69 -14.04
CA ALA A 162 -21.63 35.49 -14.87
C ALA A 162 -20.22 34.89 -14.81
N ILE A 163 -20.13 33.57 -14.70
CA ILE A 163 -18.87 32.85 -14.58
C ILE A 163 -18.42 32.42 -15.96
N THR A 164 -17.21 32.79 -16.34
CA THR A 164 -16.61 32.50 -17.66
C THR A 164 -15.29 31.75 -17.57
N SER A 165 -14.64 31.76 -16.41
CA SER A 165 -13.32 31.16 -16.14
C SER A 165 -13.18 30.80 -14.65
N GLY A 166 -12.16 30.00 -14.32
CA GLY A 166 -11.86 29.58 -12.96
C GLY A 166 -12.58 28.31 -12.54
N ILE A 167 -12.29 27.86 -11.32
CA ILE A 167 -13.09 26.86 -10.63
C ILE A 167 -13.90 27.61 -9.59
N VAL A 168 -15.23 27.61 -9.72
CA VAL A 168 -16.09 28.46 -8.90
C VAL A 168 -17.09 27.61 -8.16
N ARG A 169 -17.18 27.84 -6.85
CA ARG A 169 -18.12 27.18 -5.96
C ARG A 169 -19.15 28.16 -5.42
N PHE A 170 -20.41 27.80 -5.58
CA PHE A 170 -21.57 28.52 -5.05
C PHE A 170 -22.36 27.58 -4.14
N GLY A 171 -22.70 28.03 -2.93
CA GLY A 171 -23.34 27.19 -1.94
C GLY A 171 -24.09 27.97 -0.86
N GLY A 172 -24.92 27.23 -0.14
CA GLY A 172 -25.83 27.78 0.86
C GLY A 172 -26.68 26.70 1.49
N PHE A 173 -27.77 27.10 2.13
CA PHE A 173 -28.77 26.19 2.68
C PHE A 173 -30.18 26.78 2.52
N LEU A 174 -31.17 25.90 2.56
CA LEU A 174 -32.58 26.22 2.37
C LEU A 174 -33.34 26.14 3.69
N GLU A 175 -34.30 27.04 3.89
CA GLU A 175 -35.14 27.07 5.10
C GLU A 175 -36.61 27.34 4.75
N LYS A 176 -37.53 26.69 5.48
CA LYS A 176 -38.98 26.95 5.45
C LYS A 176 -39.63 26.60 4.10
N HIS A 177 -39.40 25.38 3.62
CA HIS A 177 -39.94 24.82 2.38
C HIS A 177 -40.91 23.65 2.65
N PRO A 178 -42.07 23.89 3.28
CA PRO A 178 -43.00 22.83 3.69
C PRO A 178 -43.50 21.94 2.54
N ASP A 179 -43.61 22.47 1.32
CA ASP A 179 -44.04 21.68 0.15
C ASP A 179 -42.87 20.98 -0.54
N ASN A 180 -41.64 21.18 -0.07
CA ASN A 180 -40.43 20.55 -0.61
C ASN A 180 -40.20 20.86 -2.11
N ARG A 181 -40.67 22.02 -2.58
CA ARG A 181 -40.63 22.41 -4.00
C ARG A 181 -39.57 23.46 -4.31
N PHE A 182 -38.34 23.19 -3.89
CA PHE A 182 -37.18 24.01 -4.23
C PHE A 182 -36.22 23.31 -5.17
N ARG A 183 -35.42 24.12 -5.86
CA ARG A 183 -34.31 23.66 -6.69
C ARG A 183 -33.27 24.76 -6.84
N PHE A 184 -32.07 24.38 -7.21
CA PHE A 184 -31.00 25.31 -7.55
C PHE A 184 -30.19 24.73 -8.70
N GLY A 185 -29.38 25.56 -9.34
CA GLY A 185 -28.72 25.11 -10.55
C GLY A 185 -27.85 26.16 -11.20
N ILE A 186 -27.48 25.87 -12.45
CA ILE A 186 -26.84 26.83 -13.33
C ILE A 186 -27.70 27.09 -14.54
N ALA A 187 -27.63 28.32 -15.04
CA ALA A 187 -28.21 28.73 -16.28
C ALA A 187 -27.13 29.22 -17.23
N ASP A 188 -27.32 29.01 -18.54
CA ASP A 188 -26.60 29.80 -19.54
C ASP A 188 -26.79 31.29 -19.23
N SER A 189 -25.72 32.08 -19.35
CA SER A 189 -25.74 33.50 -18.97
C SER A 189 -26.78 34.35 -19.73
N SER A 190 -27.28 33.87 -20.88
CA SER A 190 -28.38 34.48 -21.65
C SER A 190 -29.78 34.16 -21.14
N ALA A 191 -29.92 33.32 -20.12
CA ALA A 191 -31.20 33.07 -19.49
C ALA A 191 -31.68 34.30 -18.73
N VAL A 192 -32.96 34.65 -18.92
CA VAL A 192 -33.63 35.74 -18.22
C VAL A 192 -34.85 35.14 -17.54
N PHE A 193 -35.00 35.38 -16.25
CA PHE A 193 -36.13 34.90 -15.45
C PHE A 193 -37.08 36.08 -15.19
N GLY A 194 -38.34 35.93 -15.56
CA GLY A 194 -39.40 36.90 -15.27
C GLY A 194 -39.96 36.78 -13.85
N SER A 195 -40.84 37.73 -13.51
CA SER A 195 -41.65 37.63 -12.29
C SER A 195 -42.57 36.40 -12.40
N ASP A 196 -42.70 35.65 -11.30
CA ASP A 196 -43.51 34.42 -11.22
C ASP A 196 -43.12 33.28 -12.17
N GLU A 197 -41.89 33.31 -12.69
CA GLU A 197 -41.37 32.29 -13.58
C GLU A 197 -40.49 31.25 -12.88
N GLY A 198 -40.68 29.98 -13.24
CA GLY A 198 -39.75 28.90 -12.92
C GLY A 198 -38.53 28.86 -13.85
N PRO A 199 -37.45 28.15 -13.49
CA PRO A 199 -36.21 28.11 -14.29
C PRO A 199 -36.38 27.48 -15.68
N TRP A 200 -37.49 26.80 -15.96
CA TRP A 200 -37.81 26.22 -17.27
C TRP A 200 -38.68 27.13 -18.16
N GLU A 201 -39.29 28.17 -17.60
CA GLU A 201 -40.22 29.06 -18.30
C GLU A 201 -39.46 30.12 -19.12
N GLY A 202 -40.17 30.94 -19.90
CA GLY A 202 -39.53 31.99 -20.72
C GLY A 202 -38.56 31.48 -21.80
N GLY A 203 -38.66 30.19 -22.19
CA GLY A 203 -37.71 29.56 -23.12
C GLY A 203 -36.42 29.04 -22.48
N ASN A 204 -36.34 29.02 -21.15
CA ASN A 204 -35.14 28.61 -20.40
C ASN A 204 -35.02 27.08 -20.22
N TYR A 205 -36.00 26.28 -20.63
CA TYR A 205 -35.94 24.80 -20.51
C TYR A 205 -34.71 24.13 -21.16
N LYS A 206 -34.07 24.78 -22.15
CA LYS A 206 -32.79 24.35 -22.78
C LYS A 206 -31.56 25.06 -22.21
N LYS A 207 -31.77 26.06 -21.36
CA LYS A 207 -30.73 26.96 -20.86
C LYS A 207 -30.41 26.71 -19.38
N THR A 208 -31.00 25.72 -18.73
CA THR A 208 -30.78 25.46 -17.30
C THR A 208 -30.52 23.99 -17.02
N VAL A 209 -29.65 23.73 -16.03
CA VAL A 209 -29.62 22.48 -15.28
C VAL A 209 -30.13 22.78 -13.88
N SER A 210 -31.08 21.99 -13.38
CA SER A 210 -31.58 22.13 -12.00
C SER A 210 -31.36 20.85 -11.19
N TYR A 211 -30.96 21.01 -9.94
CA TYR A 211 -30.97 19.97 -8.92
C TYR A 211 -32.20 20.16 -8.03
N TYR A 212 -33.13 19.22 -8.14
CA TYR A 212 -34.39 19.18 -7.41
C TYR A 212 -34.22 18.57 -6.01
N LYS A 213 -35.09 18.98 -5.09
CA LYS A 213 -35.16 18.47 -3.70
C LYS A 213 -35.05 16.95 -3.60
N ASP A 214 -35.67 16.19 -4.51
CA ASP A 214 -35.72 14.73 -4.40
C ASP A 214 -34.44 13.99 -4.81
N GLY A 215 -33.37 14.68 -5.20
CA GLY A 215 -32.17 14.01 -5.74
C GLY A 215 -32.06 14.13 -7.26
N ASP A 216 -33.13 14.54 -7.91
CA ASP A 216 -33.24 14.47 -9.36
C ASP A 216 -32.58 15.68 -10.02
N LEU A 217 -31.83 15.44 -11.09
CA LEU A 217 -31.38 16.50 -11.98
C LEU A 217 -32.33 16.62 -13.18
N THR A 218 -32.52 17.84 -13.66
CA THR A 218 -33.25 18.09 -14.91
C THR A 218 -32.49 19.04 -15.82
N HIS A 219 -32.47 18.67 -17.08
CA HIS A 219 -32.06 19.46 -18.23
C HIS A 219 -32.75 18.82 -19.43
N ILE A 220 -33.32 19.61 -20.34
CA ILE A 220 -33.99 19.18 -21.58
C ILE A 220 -34.73 17.83 -21.46
N GLY A 221 -36.05 17.88 -21.26
CA GLY A 221 -36.86 16.68 -21.16
C GLY A 221 -36.98 16.18 -19.73
N ASP A 222 -36.83 14.86 -19.55
CA ASP A 222 -37.13 14.15 -18.30
C ASP A 222 -36.07 14.33 -17.20
N PHE A 223 -36.45 13.94 -15.97
CA PHE A 223 -35.56 13.90 -14.82
C PHE A 223 -34.62 12.68 -14.87
N ILE A 224 -33.38 12.87 -14.39
CA ILE A 224 -32.43 11.80 -14.13
C ILE A 224 -32.17 11.67 -12.62
N LYS A 225 -32.18 10.42 -12.15
CA LYS A 225 -31.93 10.08 -10.74
C LYS A 225 -30.45 9.81 -10.49
N GLY A 226 -30.05 9.91 -9.23
CA GLY A 226 -28.75 9.41 -8.76
C GLY A 226 -28.09 10.26 -7.68
N ASN A 227 -28.50 11.52 -7.52
CA ASN A 227 -28.05 12.34 -6.40
C ASN A 227 -28.96 12.16 -5.19
N SER A 228 -28.46 12.56 -4.02
CA SER A 228 -29.20 12.45 -2.76
C SER A 228 -30.34 13.48 -2.68
N PRO A 229 -31.47 13.13 -2.06
CA PRO A 229 -32.47 14.12 -1.66
C PRO A 229 -31.88 15.15 -0.69
N ILE A 230 -32.39 16.38 -0.74
CA ILE A 230 -31.81 17.54 -0.05
C ILE A 230 -32.68 17.92 1.14
N GLU A 231 -32.18 17.83 2.37
CA GLU A 231 -32.96 18.27 3.53
C GLU A 231 -32.86 19.78 3.77
N GLU A 232 -33.87 20.36 4.41
CA GLU A 232 -33.78 21.73 4.91
C GLU A 232 -32.64 21.87 5.92
N ASN A 233 -32.06 23.07 6.01
CA ASN A 233 -30.94 23.41 6.88
C ASN A 233 -29.64 22.61 6.61
N LYS A 234 -29.60 21.77 5.57
CA LYS A 234 -28.38 21.12 5.11
C LYS A 234 -27.71 21.95 4.03
N THR A 235 -26.37 21.88 4.01
CA THR A 235 -25.57 22.64 3.06
C THR A 235 -25.62 21.99 1.68
N VAL A 236 -25.88 22.81 0.67
CA VAL A 236 -25.77 22.44 -0.74
C VAL A 236 -24.73 23.30 -1.43
N ALA A 237 -24.03 22.75 -2.42
CA ALA A 237 -23.13 23.52 -3.25
C ALA A 237 -23.07 22.98 -4.68
N MET A 238 -22.68 23.88 -5.59
CA MET A 238 -22.36 23.62 -6.98
C MET A 238 -20.94 24.10 -7.23
N GLU A 239 -20.13 23.29 -7.90
CA GLU A 239 -18.80 23.67 -8.35
C GLU A 239 -18.76 23.55 -9.88
N VAL A 240 -18.32 24.62 -10.55
CA VAL A 240 -18.05 24.60 -11.98
C VAL A 240 -16.55 24.68 -12.22
N ASN A 241 -16.03 23.89 -13.16
CA ASN A 241 -14.67 24.04 -13.66
C ASN A 241 -14.70 24.58 -15.08
N MET A 242 -14.46 25.88 -15.20
CA MET A 242 -14.49 26.62 -16.48
C MET A 242 -13.12 26.65 -17.17
N ASN A 243 -12.07 26.12 -16.54
CA ASN A 243 -10.70 26.11 -17.05
C ASN A 243 -10.40 24.91 -17.97
N ILE A 244 -11.24 23.89 -17.96
CA ILE A 244 -11.08 22.67 -18.75
C ILE A 244 -12.09 22.59 -19.89
N ARG A 245 -11.79 21.75 -20.89
CA ARG A 245 -12.71 21.40 -21.98
C ARG A 245 -12.78 19.87 -22.09
N PRO A 246 -13.97 19.26 -21.95
CA PRO A 246 -15.26 19.88 -21.67
C PRO A 246 -15.33 20.51 -20.25
N ARG A 247 -16.10 21.59 -20.10
CA ARG A 247 -16.32 22.28 -18.82
C ARG A 247 -17.28 21.47 -17.96
N THR A 248 -17.11 21.49 -16.64
CA THR A 248 -17.89 20.61 -15.76
C THR A 248 -18.70 21.36 -14.72
N LEU A 249 -19.78 20.74 -14.27
CA LEU A 249 -20.60 21.10 -13.12
C LEU A 249 -20.74 19.88 -12.20
N THR A 250 -20.35 20.05 -10.94
CA THR A 250 -20.46 19.02 -9.91
C THR A 250 -21.31 19.53 -8.76
N PHE A 251 -22.14 18.67 -8.20
CA PHE A 251 -23.01 18.99 -7.06
C PHE A 251 -22.47 18.40 -5.77
N PHE A 252 -22.74 19.08 -4.66
CA PHE A 252 -22.36 18.65 -3.32
C PHE A 252 -23.56 18.79 -2.38
N TYR A 253 -23.77 17.77 -1.56
CA TYR A 253 -24.74 17.77 -0.46
C TYR A 253 -24.02 17.41 0.83
N ASP A 254 -24.14 18.27 1.84
CA ASP A 254 -23.40 18.19 3.11
C ASP A 254 -21.87 17.98 2.89
N ASN A 255 -21.32 18.76 1.95
CA ASN A 255 -19.92 18.68 1.49
C ASN A 255 -19.51 17.36 0.83
N GLN A 256 -20.42 16.42 0.58
CA GLN A 256 -20.17 15.19 -0.17
C GLN A 256 -20.48 15.37 -1.65
N GLU A 257 -19.54 14.99 -2.51
CA GLU A 257 -19.71 14.97 -3.97
C GLU A 257 -20.87 14.05 -4.36
N GLN A 258 -21.75 14.52 -5.26
CA GLN A 258 -22.91 13.76 -5.72
C GLN A 258 -22.62 12.94 -6.98
N PRO A 259 -23.21 11.74 -7.14
CA PRO A 259 -22.90 10.80 -8.24
C PRO A 259 -23.10 11.35 -9.66
N VAL A 260 -24.12 12.17 -9.87
CA VAL A 260 -24.47 12.70 -11.18
C VAL A 260 -23.92 14.12 -11.35
N SER A 261 -23.02 14.28 -12.32
CA SER A 261 -22.41 15.56 -12.72
C SER A 261 -22.71 15.88 -14.18
N VAL A 262 -22.54 17.15 -14.56
CA VAL A 262 -22.79 17.62 -15.93
C VAL A 262 -21.46 18.02 -16.59
N THR A 263 -21.29 17.63 -17.85
CA THR A 263 -20.15 18.01 -18.69
C THR A 263 -20.59 18.86 -19.87
N ASP A 264 -19.63 19.54 -20.48
CA ASP A 264 -19.77 20.46 -21.61
C ASP A 264 -20.74 21.62 -21.35
N ILE A 265 -20.74 22.15 -20.11
CA ILE A 265 -21.56 23.31 -19.75
C ILE A 265 -21.17 24.57 -20.57
N PRO A 266 -22.09 25.55 -20.75
CA PRO A 266 -21.85 26.71 -21.59
C PRO A 266 -20.62 27.53 -21.23
N SER A 267 -20.15 28.33 -22.18
CA SER A 267 -18.94 29.14 -21.97
C SER A 267 -19.10 30.29 -20.97
N SER A 268 -20.35 30.66 -20.66
CA SER A 268 -20.71 31.64 -19.65
C SER A 268 -21.99 31.21 -18.95
N ILE A 269 -21.96 31.07 -17.63
CA ILE A 269 -23.08 30.59 -16.83
C ILE A 269 -23.38 31.53 -15.66
N ARG A 270 -24.57 31.39 -15.07
CA ARG A 270 -24.97 32.00 -13.80
C ARG A 270 -25.44 30.91 -12.86
N PHE A 271 -25.12 31.02 -11.58
CA PHE A 271 -25.83 30.25 -10.56
C PHE A 271 -27.23 30.83 -10.38
N PHE A 272 -28.19 29.98 -10.05
CA PHE A 272 -29.53 30.41 -9.66
C PHE A 272 -30.10 29.54 -8.53
N ILE A 273 -31.09 30.10 -7.84
CA ILE A 273 -31.97 29.39 -6.92
C ILE A 273 -33.42 29.59 -7.35
N TYR A 274 -34.29 28.67 -6.94
CA TYR A 274 -35.73 28.74 -7.14
C TYR A 274 -36.45 28.50 -5.83
N LEU A 275 -37.32 29.44 -5.46
CA LEU A 275 -38.13 29.43 -4.24
C LEU A 275 -39.61 29.37 -4.63
N LEU A 276 -40.32 28.37 -4.11
CA LEU A 276 -41.77 28.26 -4.29
C LEU A 276 -42.54 28.65 -3.04
N ASP A 277 -42.15 28.25 -1.83
CA ASP A 277 -43.03 28.36 -0.65
C ASP A 277 -42.98 29.75 -0.01
N ASN A 278 -44.11 30.21 0.55
CA ASN A 278 -44.22 31.55 1.15
C ASN A 278 -43.23 31.66 2.32
N ASN A 279 -42.45 32.74 2.39
CA ASN A 279 -41.41 32.96 3.40
C ASN A 279 -40.28 31.91 3.40
N SER A 280 -40.21 31.07 2.38
CA SER A 280 -39.06 30.20 2.14
C SER A 280 -37.85 31.02 1.75
N SER A 281 -36.67 30.48 2.04
CA SER A 281 -35.43 31.22 1.81
C SER A 281 -34.26 30.34 1.45
N PHE A 282 -33.24 31.00 0.90
CA PHE A 282 -31.92 30.45 0.67
C PHE A 282 -30.89 31.42 1.26
N THR A 283 -29.99 30.90 2.09
CA THR A 283 -28.89 31.67 2.66
C THR A 283 -27.60 31.30 1.94
N VAL A 284 -27.01 32.25 1.21
CA VAL A 284 -25.73 32.06 0.51
C VAL A 284 -24.60 32.03 1.55
N THR A 285 -23.91 30.90 1.66
CA THR A 285 -22.77 30.74 2.57
C THR A 285 -21.44 30.73 1.83
N GLN A 286 -21.47 30.48 0.52
CA GLN A 286 -20.28 30.41 -0.31
C GLN A 286 -20.55 30.95 -1.71
N PHE A 287 -19.71 31.88 -2.15
CA PHE A 287 -19.54 32.19 -3.56
C PHE A 287 -18.07 32.55 -3.75
N SER A 288 -17.27 31.61 -4.24
CA SER A 288 -15.82 31.76 -4.26
C SER A 288 -15.15 31.06 -5.42
N ASN A 289 -14.04 31.62 -5.90
CA ASN A 289 -13.08 30.92 -6.75
C ASN A 289 -12.19 30.01 -5.91
N VAL A 290 -12.10 28.73 -6.27
CA VAL A 290 -11.26 27.74 -5.57
C VAL A 290 -10.06 27.38 -6.44
N GLN A 291 -8.90 27.18 -5.81
CA GLN A 291 -7.65 26.90 -6.53
C GLN A 291 -7.62 25.52 -7.18
N HIS A 292 -8.28 24.55 -6.54
CA HIS A 292 -8.36 23.17 -7.00
C HIS A 292 -9.80 22.70 -6.93
N SER A 293 -10.19 21.82 -7.85
CA SER A 293 -11.52 21.23 -7.83
C SER A 293 -11.67 20.37 -6.57
N SER A 294 -12.82 20.51 -5.91
CA SER A 294 -13.19 19.66 -4.78
C SER A 294 -13.74 18.31 -5.24
N ALA A 295 -14.10 18.19 -6.53
CA ALA A 295 -14.55 16.95 -7.14
C ALA A 295 -13.38 15.99 -7.30
N LYS A 296 -13.48 14.82 -6.67
CA LYS A 296 -12.48 13.74 -6.73
C LYS A 296 -12.78 12.77 -7.86
N GLY A 297 -14.06 12.62 -8.20
CA GLY A 297 -14.52 11.57 -9.12
C GLY A 297 -14.31 10.15 -8.57
N GLY A 298 -14.63 9.14 -9.39
CA GLY A 298 -14.48 7.74 -8.99
C GLY A 298 -15.43 7.28 -7.88
N ILE A 299 -16.50 8.04 -7.63
CA ILE A 299 -17.51 7.71 -6.62
C ILE A 299 -18.47 6.63 -7.12
N LYS A 300 -18.99 5.81 -6.20
CA LYS A 300 -19.93 4.74 -6.55
C LYS A 300 -21.18 5.32 -7.21
N GLY A 301 -21.58 4.75 -8.35
CA GLY A 301 -22.74 5.20 -9.10
C GLY A 301 -22.51 6.47 -9.93
N GLN A 302 -21.25 6.89 -10.10
CA GLN A 302 -20.92 8.08 -10.88
C GLN A 302 -21.50 8.01 -12.30
N ARG A 303 -22.18 9.08 -12.70
CA ARG A 303 -22.73 9.27 -14.04
C ARG A 303 -22.44 10.69 -14.49
N ILE A 304 -21.89 10.84 -15.69
CA ILE A 304 -21.62 12.14 -16.29
C ILE A 304 -22.60 12.31 -17.44
N VAL A 305 -23.41 13.37 -17.38
CA VAL A 305 -24.39 13.70 -18.42
C VAL A 305 -23.98 14.98 -19.16
N GLU A 306 -24.30 15.09 -20.44
CA GLU A 306 -23.84 16.20 -21.29
C GLU A 306 -24.89 17.31 -21.38
N TRP A 307 -24.47 18.57 -21.23
CA TRP A 307 -25.32 19.72 -21.50
C TRP A 307 -25.78 19.73 -22.97
N GLY A 308 -26.99 20.24 -23.22
CA GLY A 308 -27.59 20.32 -24.55
C GLY A 308 -28.17 19.01 -25.07
N LYS A 309 -28.16 17.94 -24.27
CA LYS A 309 -28.74 16.63 -24.60
C LYS A 309 -29.90 16.30 -23.67
N GLU A 310 -30.86 15.55 -24.18
CA GLU A 310 -31.83 14.83 -23.35
C GLU A 310 -31.13 13.69 -22.60
N TRP A 311 -31.43 13.54 -21.31
CA TRP A 311 -30.80 12.52 -20.48
C TRP A 311 -31.68 11.30 -20.34
N LYS A 312 -31.10 10.12 -20.64
CA LYS A 312 -31.81 8.84 -20.49
C LYS A 312 -31.72 8.35 -19.04
N LYS A 313 -32.84 7.80 -18.55
CA LYS A 313 -32.97 7.20 -17.22
C LYS A 313 -32.03 6.01 -17.05
#